data_AF-A8DRZ7-F1
#
_entry.id   AF-A8DRZ7-F1
#
_cell.length_a   1.000
_cell.length_b   1.000
_cell.length_c   1.000
_cell.angle_alpha   90.00
_cell.angle_beta   90.00
_cell.angle_gamma   90.00
#
_symmetry.space_group_name_H-M   'P 1'
#
loop_
_entity.id
_entity.type
_entity.pdbx_description
1 polymer ?
#
loop_
_entity_poly.entity_id
_entity_poly.type
_entity_poly.pdbx_seq_one_letter_code
_entity_poly.pdbx_strand_id
1 'polypeptide(L)'
;LKARESIVLSANPFITYNSDPKPENMDQLIRATNMVVSAAKLMKTLRANKLEPELFHLNPKKTELDSFKRTASRMPKSIASYYAILNKAFPLDMSQYFRLFNSSRIPLPVRDDFVTDPSARHVLVVRNGHFFTFDVLDTDGNILPPSVIHANIRYILQDPSTPSENPLGYLTSENRDTWAGLRKHLADSSAANVESLRLIDTAMLCVCLDEASPDTPESMTRLMLYGDASNRWFDKSIQVILCKNGMMGVN
;
A
#
# COMPACT_ATOMS: atom_id res chain seq x y z
N LEU A 1 -17.39 -2.70 -6.63
CA LEU A 1 -16.85 -3.13 -7.94
C LEU A 1 -17.72 -2.79 -9.15
N LYS A 2 -19.06 -2.72 -9.06
CA LYS A 2 -19.92 -2.31 -10.21
C LYS A 2 -20.08 -0.78 -10.37
N ALA A 3 -19.84 0.01 -9.32
CA ALA A 3 -19.86 1.47 -9.43
C ALA A 3 -18.88 1.93 -10.52
N ARG A 4 -19.30 2.90 -11.33
CA ARG A 4 -18.57 3.40 -12.51
C ARG A 4 -17.97 4.79 -12.31
N GLU A 5 -18.35 5.50 -11.25
CA GLU A 5 -17.77 6.78 -10.88
C GLU A 5 -16.26 6.64 -10.58
N SER A 6 -15.54 7.77 -10.69
CA SER A 6 -14.15 7.84 -10.24
C SER A 6 -14.04 7.35 -8.81
N ILE A 7 -12.99 6.59 -8.49
CA ILE A 7 -12.71 6.15 -7.11
C ILE A 7 -12.10 7.26 -6.25
N VAL A 8 -11.57 8.30 -6.87
CA VAL A 8 -11.02 9.47 -6.19
C VAL A 8 -12.18 10.30 -5.65
N LEU A 9 -12.08 10.74 -4.39
CA LEU A 9 -13.12 11.42 -3.59
C LEU A 9 -14.36 10.57 -3.25
N SER A 10 -14.85 9.71 -4.15
CA SER A 10 -16.08 8.93 -3.92
C SER A 10 -15.87 7.72 -3.00
N ALA A 11 -14.68 7.11 -3.05
CA ALA A 11 -14.43 5.81 -2.44
C ALA A 11 -13.12 5.73 -1.66
N ASN A 12 -12.01 6.23 -2.22
CA ASN A 12 -10.69 6.08 -1.61
C ASN A 12 -10.54 7.04 -0.40
N PRO A 13 -10.42 6.52 0.83
CA PRO A 13 -10.12 7.35 2.00
C PRO A 13 -8.61 7.57 2.12
N PHE A 14 -8.17 8.31 3.14
CA PHE A 14 -6.76 8.35 3.50
C PHE A 14 -6.60 8.35 5.03
N ILE A 15 -5.40 8.01 5.48
CA ILE A 15 -4.99 8.11 6.88
C ILE A 15 -3.61 8.78 6.91
N THR A 16 -3.39 9.72 7.83
CA THR A 16 -2.09 10.35 8.04
C THR A 16 -1.33 9.70 9.18
N TYR A 17 -0.01 9.62 9.06
CA TYR A 17 0.84 9.22 10.19
C TYR A 17 1.25 10.43 11.03
N ASN A 18 1.37 10.21 12.33
CA ASN A 18 2.05 11.15 13.21
C ASN A 18 3.51 11.32 12.81
N SER A 19 4.10 12.48 13.07
CA SER A 19 5.54 12.69 12.92
C SER A 19 6.33 11.71 13.78
N ASP A 20 7.49 11.27 13.27
CA ASP A 20 8.41 10.50 14.08
C ASP A 20 8.93 11.38 15.23
N PRO A 21 8.96 10.90 16.49
CA PRO A 21 9.52 11.66 17.60
C PRO A 21 10.97 12.11 17.38
N LYS A 22 11.71 11.40 16.52
CA LYS A 22 13.09 11.69 16.15
C LYS A 22 13.14 12.54 14.87
N PRO A 23 13.62 13.79 14.93
CA PRO A 23 13.70 14.66 13.76
C PRO A 23 14.54 14.07 12.61
N GLU A 24 15.58 13.29 12.92
CA GLU A 24 16.41 12.61 11.92
C GLU A 24 15.64 11.59 11.07
N ASN A 25 14.53 11.04 11.59
CA ASN A 25 13.68 10.10 10.88
C ASN A 25 12.61 10.79 10.01
N MET A 26 12.53 12.12 10.06
CA MET A 26 11.63 12.92 9.22
C MET A 26 12.23 13.23 7.84
N ASP A 27 13.47 12.85 7.57
CA ASP A 27 14.01 12.88 6.21
C ASP A 27 13.20 11.95 5.28
N GLN A 28 12.79 12.44 4.11
CA GLN A 28 11.93 11.71 3.18
C GLN A 28 12.52 10.37 2.76
N LEU A 29 13.83 10.31 2.49
CA LEU A 29 14.53 9.11 2.05
C LEU A 29 14.61 8.07 3.18
N ILE A 30 14.99 8.50 4.39
CA ILE A 30 15.05 7.64 5.57
C ILE A 30 13.66 7.08 5.88
N ARG A 31 12.64 7.95 5.89
CA ARG A 31 11.27 7.56 6.23
C ARG A 31 10.66 6.62 5.17
N ALA A 32 10.88 6.90 3.89
CA ALA A 32 10.43 6.02 2.80
C ALA A 32 11.08 4.64 2.91
N THR A 33 12.39 4.59 3.17
CA THR A 33 13.13 3.33 3.38
C THR A 33 12.55 2.53 4.54
N ASN A 34 12.41 3.17 5.71
CA ASN A 34 11.88 2.52 6.91
C ASN A 34 10.45 2.00 6.70
N MET A 35 9.63 2.74 5.96
CA MET A 35 8.27 2.36 5.64
C MET A 35 8.21 1.15 4.70
N VAL A 36 8.97 1.15 3.60
CA VAL A 36 9.03 0.01 2.67
C VAL A 36 9.51 -1.25 3.38
N VAL A 37 10.56 -1.14 4.21
CA VAL A 37 11.07 -2.27 5.01
C VAL A 37 10.02 -2.76 6.01
N SER A 38 9.33 -1.85 6.70
CA SER A 38 8.30 -2.20 7.68
C SER A 38 7.08 -2.86 7.02
N ALA A 39 6.64 -2.36 5.87
CA ALA A 39 5.58 -2.96 5.07
C ALA A 39 5.97 -4.37 4.58
N ALA A 40 7.21 -4.56 4.11
CA ALA A 40 7.70 -5.88 3.73
C ALA A 40 7.74 -6.85 4.93
N LYS A 41 8.15 -6.38 6.13
CA LYS A 41 8.10 -7.17 7.37
C LYS A 41 6.66 -7.55 7.76
N LEU A 42 5.72 -6.62 7.63
CA LEU A 42 4.31 -6.86 7.89
C LEU A 42 3.75 -7.90 6.91
N MET A 43 4.03 -7.75 5.62
CA MET A 43 3.64 -8.72 4.59
C MET A 43 4.18 -10.12 4.89
N LYS A 44 5.47 -10.25 5.23
CA LYS A 44 6.06 -11.55 5.59
C LYS A 44 5.43 -12.14 6.85
N THR A 45 5.19 -11.31 7.87
CA THR A 45 4.55 -11.72 9.12
C THR A 45 3.13 -12.22 8.88
N LEU A 46 2.36 -11.51 8.07
CA LEU A 46 1.01 -11.89 7.65
C LEU A 46 1.01 -13.22 6.88
N ARG A 47 1.85 -13.35 5.84
CA ARG A 47 1.96 -14.57 5.02
C ARG A 47 2.44 -15.79 5.80
N ALA A 48 3.28 -15.58 6.80
CA ALA A 48 3.74 -16.63 7.70
C ALA A 48 2.72 -17.04 8.78
N ASN A 49 1.52 -16.43 8.79
CA ASN A 49 0.52 -16.57 9.86
C ASN A 49 1.10 -16.30 11.27
N LYS A 50 2.03 -15.34 11.36
CA LYS A 50 2.68 -14.91 12.61
C LYS A 50 2.14 -13.58 13.13
N LEU A 51 1.26 -12.92 12.37
CA LEU A 51 0.55 -11.73 12.84
C LEU A 51 -0.44 -12.15 13.93
N GLU A 52 -0.51 -11.40 15.03
CA GLU A 52 -1.49 -11.68 16.07
C GLU A 52 -2.92 -11.56 15.49
N PRO A 53 -3.84 -12.46 15.84
CA PRO A 53 -5.24 -12.34 15.41
C PRO A 53 -5.86 -11.04 15.90
N GLU A 54 -6.63 -10.40 15.04
CA GLU A 54 -7.34 -9.17 15.39
C GLU A 54 -8.46 -9.50 16.40
N LEU A 55 -8.38 -8.92 17.59
CA LEU A 55 -9.28 -9.18 18.71
C LEU A 55 -9.77 -7.85 19.28
N PHE A 56 -11.09 -7.68 19.35
CA PHE A 56 -11.68 -6.58 20.10
C PHE A 56 -11.82 -6.97 21.58
N HIS A 57 -11.08 -6.30 22.45
CA HIS A 57 -10.98 -6.61 23.88
C HIS A 57 -11.89 -5.73 24.73
N LEU A 58 -12.96 -6.26 25.34
CA LEU A 58 -13.76 -5.50 26.32
C LEU A 58 -13.06 -5.39 27.69
N ASN A 59 -12.17 -6.32 28.01
CA ASN A 59 -11.34 -6.27 29.22
C ASN A 59 -9.87 -6.61 28.87
N PRO A 60 -9.10 -5.62 28.36
CA PRO A 60 -7.72 -5.82 27.93
C PRO A 60 -6.82 -6.39 29.03
N LYS A 61 -7.02 -5.96 30.29
CA LYS A 61 -6.25 -6.44 31.46
C LYS A 61 -6.24 -7.95 31.64
N LYS A 62 -7.27 -8.65 31.14
CA LYS A 62 -7.37 -10.11 31.18
C LYS A 62 -6.96 -10.76 29.86
N THR A 63 -7.27 -10.13 28.74
CA THR A 63 -7.25 -10.76 27.41
C THR A 63 -6.02 -10.40 26.57
N GLU A 64 -5.25 -9.40 26.96
CA GLU A 64 -3.94 -9.11 26.34
C GLU A 64 -2.79 -9.86 27.02
N LEU A 65 -3.05 -10.57 28.12
CA LEU A 65 -2.04 -11.35 28.83
C LEU A 65 -1.49 -12.49 27.96
N ASP A 66 -0.17 -12.71 28.02
CA ASP A 66 0.48 -13.83 27.33
C ASP A 66 -0.06 -15.20 27.71
N SER A 67 -0.58 -15.34 28.94
CA SER A 67 -1.23 -16.58 29.39
C SER A 67 -2.52 -16.84 28.62
N PHE A 68 -3.34 -15.81 28.39
CA PHE A 68 -4.54 -15.89 27.58
C PHE A 68 -4.18 -16.24 26.13
N LYS A 69 -3.25 -15.49 25.52
CA LYS A 69 -2.79 -15.72 24.14
C LYS A 69 -2.24 -17.14 23.94
N ARG A 70 -1.39 -17.62 24.87
CA ARG A 70 -0.83 -18.99 24.85
C ARG A 70 -1.89 -20.08 24.99
N THR A 71 -2.93 -19.82 25.78
CA THR A 71 -4.02 -20.78 25.95
C THR A 71 -4.86 -20.83 24.68
N ALA A 72 -5.27 -19.68 24.15
CA ALA A 72 -6.06 -19.58 22.93
C ALA A 72 -5.35 -20.18 21.71
N SER A 73 -4.03 -19.96 21.57
CA SER A 73 -3.25 -20.46 20.43
C SER A 73 -3.11 -21.98 20.38
N ARG A 74 -3.25 -22.67 21.51
CA ARG A 74 -3.24 -24.14 21.60
C ARG A 74 -4.60 -24.77 21.34
N MET A 75 -5.67 -23.98 21.28
CA MET A 75 -7.02 -24.49 21.07
C MET A 75 -7.28 -24.81 19.59
N PRO A 76 -8.11 -25.82 19.29
CA PRO A 76 -8.63 -26.03 17.94
C PRO A 76 -9.41 -24.81 17.45
N LYS A 77 -9.29 -24.48 16.15
CA LYS A 77 -9.97 -23.32 15.53
C LYS A 77 -11.49 -23.31 15.75
N SER A 78 -12.12 -24.47 15.83
CA SER A 78 -13.55 -24.62 16.09
C SER A 78 -14.00 -24.14 17.47
N ILE A 79 -13.09 -24.06 18.44
CA ILE A 79 -13.39 -23.71 19.84
C ILE A 79 -12.70 -22.40 20.25
N ALA A 80 -11.55 -22.06 19.65
CA ALA A 80 -10.76 -20.89 19.99
C ALA A 80 -11.58 -19.59 20.01
N SER A 81 -12.46 -19.38 19.02
CA SER A 81 -13.34 -18.21 18.96
C SER A 81 -14.33 -18.15 20.12
N TYR A 82 -14.93 -19.28 20.50
CA TYR A 82 -15.85 -19.34 21.64
C TYR A 82 -15.13 -19.06 22.95
N TYR A 83 -13.93 -19.60 23.14
CA TYR A 83 -13.10 -19.31 24.31
C TYR A 83 -12.76 -17.82 24.44
N ALA A 84 -12.41 -17.18 23.32
CA ALA A 84 -12.16 -15.74 23.30
C ALA A 84 -13.43 -14.96 23.72
N ILE A 85 -14.58 -15.29 23.14
CA ILE A 85 -15.86 -14.62 23.42
C ILE A 85 -16.27 -14.79 24.90
N LEU A 86 -16.09 -15.98 25.48
CA LEU A 86 -16.35 -16.24 26.90
C LEU A 86 -15.50 -15.35 27.81
N ASN A 87 -14.28 -14.99 27.38
CA ASN A 87 -13.39 -14.07 28.09
C ASN A 87 -13.57 -12.60 27.68
N LYS A 88 -14.63 -12.28 26.93
CA LYS A 88 -14.95 -10.92 26.45
C LYS A 88 -13.91 -10.36 25.47
N ALA A 89 -13.29 -11.23 24.67
CA ALA A 89 -12.51 -10.87 23.49
C ALA A 89 -13.24 -11.37 22.23
N PHE A 90 -13.41 -10.51 21.23
CA PHE A 90 -14.18 -10.81 20.02
C PHE A 90 -13.23 -10.87 18.81
N PRO A 91 -12.93 -12.06 18.28
CA PRO A 91 -12.12 -12.19 17.07
C PRO A 91 -12.80 -11.51 15.89
N LEU A 92 -12.05 -10.76 15.10
CA LEU A 92 -12.52 -10.12 13.88
C LEU A 92 -12.13 -10.92 12.65
N ASP A 93 -12.90 -10.77 11.57
CA ASP A 93 -12.57 -11.39 10.29
C ASP A 93 -11.30 -10.76 9.69
N MET A 94 -10.38 -11.61 9.24
CA MET A 94 -9.14 -11.20 8.57
C MET A 94 -9.08 -11.68 7.11
N SER A 95 -10.21 -12.14 6.54
CA SER A 95 -10.25 -12.67 5.17
C SER A 95 -9.83 -11.67 4.10
N GLN A 96 -9.81 -10.38 4.42
CA GLN A 96 -9.46 -9.29 3.50
C GLN A 96 -7.96 -8.96 3.50
N TYR A 97 -7.21 -9.35 4.54
CA TYR A 97 -5.84 -8.86 4.77
C TYR A 97 -4.86 -9.28 3.67
N PHE A 98 -5.10 -10.41 2.99
CA PHE A 98 -4.22 -10.83 1.89
C PHE A 98 -4.19 -9.83 0.73
N ARG A 99 -5.24 -9.01 0.57
CA ARG A 99 -5.34 -7.97 -0.46
C ARG A 99 -4.61 -6.68 -0.10
N LEU A 100 -4.01 -6.56 1.09
CA LEU A 100 -3.19 -5.39 1.44
C LEU A 100 -1.97 -5.29 0.52
N PHE A 101 -1.39 -6.42 0.11
CA PHE A 101 -0.15 -6.49 -0.66
C PHE A 101 -0.35 -7.15 -2.02
N ASN A 102 0.50 -6.76 -2.98
CA ASN A 102 0.55 -7.32 -4.34
C ASN A 102 -0.81 -7.35 -5.05
N SER A 103 -1.67 -6.39 -4.72
CA SER A 103 -3.05 -6.36 -5.17
C SER A 103 -3.37 -5.05 -5.85
N SER A 104 -4.24 -5.10 -6.85
CA SER A 104 -4.74 -3.92 -7.55
C SER A 104 -6.14 -4.17 -8.08
N ARG A 105 -6.91 -3.09 -8.15
CA ARG A 105 -8.22 -3.06 -8.81
C ARG A 105 -8.01 -2.82 -10.29
N ILE A 106 -8.45 -3.76 -11.13
CA ILE A 106 -8.35 -3.66 -12.57
C ILE A 106 -9.67 -3.12 -13.13
N PRO A 107 -9.66 -1.99 -13.86
CA PRO A 107 -10.87 -1.50 -14.52
C PRO A 107 -11.27 -2.47 -15.63
N LEU A 108 -12.55 -2.85 -15.65
CA LEU A 108 -13.13 -3.70 -16.67
C LEU A 108 -14.53 -3.17 -17.01
N PRO A 109 -15.05 -3.43 -18.22
CA PRO A 109 -16.41 -3.05 -18.58
C PRO A 109 -17.42 -3.59 -17.57
N VAL A 110 -18.38 -2.75 -17.13
CA VAL A 110 -19.50 -3.10 -16.23
C VAL A 110 -19.10 -3.41 -14.79
N ARG A 111 -18.03 -4.17 -14.55
CA ARG A 111 -17.58 -4.56 -13.21
C ARG A 111 -16.08 -4.76 -13.18
N ASP A 112 -15.42 -3.97 -12.35
CA ASP A 112 -13.98 -4.10 -12.09
C ASP A 112 -13.67 -5.40 -11.36
N ASP A 113 -12.40 -5.81 -11.37
CA ASP A 113 -11.93 -7.00 -10.66
C ASP A 113 -10.73 -6.66 -9.75
N PHE A 114 -10.44 -7.53 -8.79
CA PHE A 114 -9.24 -7.43 -7.96
C PHE A 114 -8.26 -8.54 -8.29
N VAL A 115 -7.11 -8.17 -8.83
CA VAL A 115 -6.01 -9.08 -9.09
C VAL A 115 -5.03 -9.04 -7.93
N THR A 116 -4.54 -10.22 -7.53
CA THR A 116 -3.51 -10.38 -6.51
C THR A 116 -2.46 -11.38 -7.01
N ASP A 117 -1.19 -11.00 -7.02
CA ASP A 117 -0.07 -11.89 -7.36
C ASP A 117 0.93 -11.98 -6.20
N PRO A 118 0.79 -12.96 -5.29
CA PRO A 118 1.66 -13.06 -4.13
C PRO A 118 3.12 -13.43 -4.48
N SER A 119 3.40 -13.85 -5.71
CA SER A 119 4.74 -14.23 -6.15
C SER A 119 5.65 -13.04 -6.46
N ALA A 120 5.05 -11.87 -6.73
CA ALA A 120 5.80 -10.67 -7.07
C ALA A 120 6.61 -10.12 -5.88
N ARG A 121 7.84 -9.67 -6.17
CA ARG A 121 8.88 -9.36 -5.17
C ARG A 121 9.26 -7.89 -5.13
N HIS A 122 8.68 -7.07 -5.99
CA HIS A 122 9.02 -5.67 -6.19
C HIS A 122 8.03 -4.70 -5.56
N VAL A 123 8.47 -3.46 -5.40
CA VAL A 123 7.63 -2.32 -5.04
C VAL A 123 7.48 -1.38 -6.24
N LEU A 124 6.36 -0.67 -6.32
CA LEU A 124 6.17 0.42 -7.26
C LEU A 124 6.53 1.74 -6.57
N VAL A 125 7.29 2.59 -7.23
CA VAL A 125 7.57 3.96 -6.79
C VAL A 125 7.13 4.93 -7.88
N VAL A 126 6.42 5.99 -7.49
CA VAL A 126 6.00 7.07 -8.38
C VAL A 126 6.62 8.37 -7.89
N ARG A 127 7.33 9.07 -8.78
CA ARG A 127 7.93 10.38 -8.52
C ARG A 127 7.81 11.25 -9.76
N ASN A 128 7.29 12.47 -9.61
CA ASN A 128 7.12 13.44 -10.70
C ASN A 128 6.38 12.87 -11.93
N GLY A 129 5.42 11.96 -11.70
CA GLY A 129 4.65 11.30 -12.76
C GLY A 129 5.37 10.16 -13.49
N HIS A 130 6.59 9.80 -13.05
CA HIS A 130 7.36 8.68 -13.56
C HIS A 130 7.22 7.45 -12.65
N PHE A 131 7.22 6.26 -13.26
CA PHE A 131 7.01 4.99 -12.60
C PHE A 131 8.32 4.19 -12.56
N PHE A 132 8.69 3.72 -11.38
CA PHE A 132 9.89 2.92 -11.14
C PHE A 132 9.52 1.65 -10.38
N THR A 133 10.26 0.57 -10.61
CA THR A 133 10.11 -0.66 -9.84
C THR A 133 11.47 -1.20 -9.45
N PHE A 134 11.58 -1.74 -8.25
CA PHE A 134 12.73 -2.52 -7.82
C PHE A 134 12.31 -3.62 -6.84
N ASP A 135 13.06 -4.72 -6.83
CA ASP A 135 12.83 -5.83 -5.90
C ASP A 135 13.03 -5.37 -4.44
N VAL A 136 12.12 -5.77 -3.55
CA VAL A 136 12.26 -5.63 -2.09
C VAL A 136 12.49 -6.98 -1.42
N LEU A 137 12.27 -8.08 -2.15
CA LEU A 137 12.60 -9.44 -1.73
C LEU A 137 13.63 -10.07 -2.68
N ASP A 138 14.59 -10.83 -2.15
CA ASP A 138 15.49 -11.67 -2.95
C ASP A 138 14.77 -12.92 -3.50
N THR A 139 15.51 -13.78 -4.22
CA THR A 139 14.94 -14.99 -4.83
C THR A 139 14.52 -16.05 -3.81
N ASP A 140 15.09 -15.99 -2.60
CA ASP A 140 14.77 -16.87 -1.48
C ASP A 140 13.61 -16.31 -0.62
N GLY A 141 13.08 -15.15 -1.00
CA GLY A 141 11.98 -14.46 -0.34
C GLY A 141 12.41 -13.69 0.91
N ASN A 142 13.70 -13.48 1.17
CA ASN A 142 14.19 -12.60 2.24
C ASN A 142 14.06 -11.14 1.84
N ILE A 143 13.84 -10.26 2.82
CA ILE A 143 13.81 -8.82 2.56
C ILE A 143 15.24 -8.39 2.24
N LEU A 144 15.41 -7.62 1.17
CA LEU A 144 16.71 -7.06 0.83
C LEU A 144 17.27 -6.23 1.99
N PRO A 145 18.61 -6.14 2.13
CA PRO A 145 19.22 -5.29 3.13
C PRO A 145 18.65 -3.86 3.05
N PRO A 146 18.29 -3.22 4.18
CA PRO A 146 17.74 -1.86 4.17
C PRO A 146 18.63 -0.85 3.44
N SER A 147 19.95 -1.04 3.45
CA SER A 147 20.90 -0.21 2.70
C SER A 147 20.71 -0.28 1.18
N VAL A 148 20.30 -1.44 0.64
CA VAL A 148 19.99 -1.61 -0.79
C VAL A 148 18.70 -0.89 -1.15
N ILE A 149 17.65 -1.08 -0.35
CA ILE A 149 16.36 -0.38 -0.53
C ILE A 149 16.57 1.14 -0.45
N HIS A 150 17.37 1.60 0.52
CA HIS A 150 17.76 2.99 0.68
C HIS A 150 18.50 3.53 -0.55
N ALA A 151 19.45 2.77 -1.10
CA ALA A 151 20.18 3.17 -2.30
C ALA A 151 19.25 3.29 -3.52
N ASN A 152 18.31 2.36 -3.69
CA ASN A 152 17.33 2.39 -4.78
C ASN A 152 16.38 3.60 -4.68
N ILE A 153 15.85 3.89 -3.49
CA ILE A 153 15.00 5.07 -3.28
C ILE A 153 15.81 6.35 -3.48
N ARG A 154 17.06 6.40 -3.00
CA ARG A 154 17.96 7.54 -3.22
C ARG A 154 18.19 7.78 -4.71
N TYR A 155 18.43 6.72 -5.49
CA TYR A 155 18.59 6.80 -6.93
C TYR A 155 17.37 7.46 -7.59
N ILE A 156 16.15 7.05 -7.21
CA ILE A 156 14.90 7.62 -7.75
C ILE A 156 14.72 9.09 -7.33
N LEU A 157 15.05 9.46 -6.08
CA LEU A 157 15.01 10.85 -5.62
C LEU A 157 16.04 11.75 -6.32
N GLN A 158 17.14 11.17 -6.79
CA GLN A 158 18.18 11.88 -7.54
C GLN A 158 17.96 11.89 -9.05
N ASP A 159 16.88 11.26 -9.54
CA ASP A 159 16.54 11.26 -10.96
C ASP A 159 16.34 12.72 -11.44
N PRO A 160 17.05 13.15 -12.50
CA PRO A 160 17.07 14.53 -12.96
C PRO A 160 15.92 14.86 -13.91
N SER A 161 15.07 13.89 -14.26
CA SER A 161 14.00 14.09 -15.23
C SER A 161 13.01 15.14 -14.73
N THR A 162 12.62 16.04 -15.62
CA THR A 162 11.52 16.98 -15.34
C THR A 162 10.21 16.21 -15.14
N PRO A 163 9.23 16.78 -14.43
CA PRO A 163 7.91 16.17 -14.33
C PRO A 163 7.34 15.77 -15.68
N SER A 164 6.72 14.58 -15.73
CA SER A 164 6.12 14.06 -16.96
C SER A 164 5.05 15.03 -17.47
N GLU A 165 5.10 15.35 -18.77
CA GLU A 165 4.05 16.14 -19.43
C GLU A 165 2.73 15.38 -19.54
N ASN A 166 2.79 14.04 -19.55
CA ASN A 166 1.62 13.16 -19.65
C ASN A 166 1.64 12.07 -18.54
N PRO A 167 1.42 12.44 -17.27
CA PRO A 167 1.40 11.49 -16.15
C PRO A 167 0.27 10.46 -16.29
N LEU A 168 0.63 9.17 -16.29
CA LEU A 168 -0.37 8.09 -16.40
C LEU A 168 -1.24 7.94 -15.15
N GLY A 169 -0.85 8.53 -14.01
CA GLY A 169 -1.63 8.51 -12.77
C GLY A 169 -3.03 9.10 -12.93
N TYR A 170 -3.19 10.11 -13.79
CA TYR A 170 -4.48 10.73 -14.13
C TYR A 170 -5.53 9.71 -14.57
N LEU A 171 -5.12 8.68 -15.31
CA LEU A 171 -6.03 7.69 -15.87
C LEU A 171 -6.73 6.87 -14.80
N THR A 172 -6.08 6.64 -13.65
CA THR A 172 -6.70 5.92 -12.52
C THR A 172 -7.76 6.74 -11.78
N SER A 173 -7.83 8.05 -12.04
CA SER A 173 -8.84 8.97 -11.50
C SER A 173 -10.08 9.12 -12.40
N GLU A 174 -10.09 8.51 -13.58
CA GLU A 174 -11.23 8.60 -14.51
C GLU A 174 -12.44 7.79 -14.06
N ASN A 175 -13.57 8.02 -14.74
CA ASN A 175 -14.69 7.09 -14.75
C ASN A 175 -14.19 5.67 -15.10
N ARG A 176 -14.74 4.64 -14.44
CA ARG A 176 -14.22 3.27 -14.53
C ARG A 176 -14.37 2.66 -15.92
N ASP A 177 -15.42 3.00 -16.66
CA ASP A 177 -15.60 2.50 -18.03
C ASP A 177 -14.68 3.24 -19.01
N THR A 178 -14.48 4.56 -18.83
CA THR A 178 -13.46 5.33 -19.55
C THR A 178 -12.07 4.75 -19.32
N TRP A 179 -11.71 4.53 -18.04
CA TRP A 179 -10.42 3.96 -17.68
C TRP A 179 -10.26 2.52 -18.20
N ALA A 180 -11.31 1.69 -18.18
CA ALA A 180 -11.26 0.35 -18.75
C ALA A 180 -10.90 0.39 -20.25
N GLY A 181 -11.50 1.32 -21.02
CA GLY A 181 -11.19 1.51 -22.43
C GLY A 181 -9.76 1.99 -22.67
N LEU A 182 -9.31 3.02 -21.93
CA LEU A 182 -7.96 3.58 -22.04
C LEU A 182 -6.88 2.58 -21.61
N ARG A 183 -7.11 1.81 -20.55
CA ARG A 183 -6.17 0.77 -20.10
C ARG A 183 -6.02 -0.33 -21.13
N LYS A 184 -7.13 -0.75 -21.76
CA LYS A 184 -7.10 -1.70 -22.88
C LYS A 184 -6.30 -1.12 -24.06
N HIS A 185 -6.54 0.14 -24.42
CA HIS A 185 -5.79 0.80 -25.48
C HIS A 185 -4.28 0.86 -25.19
N LEU A 186 -3.88 1.18 -23.96
CA LEU A 186 -2.47 1.17 -23.54
C LEU A 186 -1.83 -0.22 -23.71
N ALA A 187 -2.52 -1.27 -23.28
CA ALA A 187 -2.06 -2.65 -23.41
C ALA A 187 -1.97 -3.08 -24.89
N ASP A 188 -2.96 -2.75 -25.70
CA ASP A 188 -3.00 -3.10 -27.12
C ASP A 188 -1.95 -2.33 -27.95
N SER A 189 -1.43 -1.20 -27.44
CA SER A 189 -0.45 -0.36 -28.14
C SER A 189 0.97 -0.90 -28.13
N SER A 190 1.36 -1.70 -27.12
CA SER A 190 2.72 -2.27 -27.04
C SER A 190 2.81 -3.40 -26.02
N ALA A 191 3.56 -4.46 -26.35
CA ALA A 191 3.92 -5.52 -25.41
C ALA A 191 4.69 -4.98 -24.19
N ALA A 192 5.46 -3.90 -24.35
CA ALA A 192 6.14 -3.24 -23.24
C ALA A 192 5.13 -2.65 -22.23
N ASN A 193 4.03 -2.06 -22.71
CA ASN A 193 2.99 -1.52 -21.84
C ASN A 193 2.26 -2.62 -21.08
N VAL A 194 2.03 -3.78 -21.71
CA VAL A 194 1.45 -4.95 -21.03
C VAL A 194 2.33 -5.35 -19.85
N GLU A 195 3.64 -5.43 -20.04
CA GLU A 195 4.57 -5.78 -18.98
C GLU A 195 4.67 -4.68 -17.90
N SER A 196 4.73 -3.40 -18.28
CA SER A 196 4.72 -2.29 -17.32
C SER A 196 3.45 -2.27 -16.48
N LEU A 197 2.28 -2.47 -17.09
CA LEU A 197 1.01 -2.58 -16.35
C LEU A 197 1.01 -3.79 -15.41
N ARG A 198 1.55 -4.93 -15.85
CA ARG A 198 1.71 -6.12 -15.00
C ARG A 198 2.59 -5.82 -13.79
N LEU A 199 3.72 -5.13 -13.98
CA LEU A 199 4.61 -4.73 -12.89
C LEU A 199 3.90 -3.77 -11.91
N ILE A 200 3.15 -2.79 -12.42
CA ILE A 200 2.35 -1.88 -11.59
C ILE A 200 1.30 -2.63 -10.77
N ASP A 201 0.51 -3.50 -11.40
CA ASP A 201 -0.59 -4.25 -10.77
C ASP A 201 -0.08 -5.20 -9.68
N THR A 202 1.05 -5.88 -9.94
CA THR A 202 1.57 -6.94 -9.08
C THR A 202 2.50 -6.45 -7.97
N ALA A 203 2.99 -5.20 -8.03
CA ALA A 203 3.87 -4.64 -7.01
C ALA A 203 3.32 -4.76 -5.58
N MET A 204 4.18 -4.95 -4.58
CA MET A 204 3.82 -5.12 -3.16
C MET A 204 2.89 -4.01 -2.68
N LEU A 205 3.24 -2.76 -2.96
CA LEU A 205 2.48 -1.54 -2.71
C LEU A 205 3.00 -0.44 -3.65
N CYS A 206 2.36 0.72 -3.65
CA CYS A 206 2.83 1.92 -4.36
C CYS A 206 3.44 2.91 -3.35
N VAL A 207 4.62 3.47 -3.64
CA VAL A 207 5.27 4.53 -2.86
C VAL A 207 5.26 5.80 -3.69
N CYS A 208 4.59 6.85 -3.23
CA CYS A 208 4.54 8.14 -3.90
C CYS A 208 5.52 9.08 -3.20
N LEU A 209 6.56 9.51 -3.91
CA LEU A 209 7.56 10.46 -3.41
C LEU A 209 7.20 11.86 -3.91
N ASP A 210 6.56 12.65 -3.06
CA ASP A 210 6.08 13.99 -3.39
C ASP A 210 7.13 15.06 -3.05
N GLU A 211 7.27 16.08 -3.90
CA GLU A 211 8.11 17.26 -3.63
C GLU A 211 7.41 18.29 -2.73
N ALA A 212 6.10 18.14 -2.51
CA ALA A 212 5.31 19.01 -1.65
C ALA A 212 5.74 18.92 -0.18
N SER A 213 5.58 20.01 0.55
CA SER A 213 5.84 20.11 2.00
C SER A 213 4.63 20.76 2.67
N PRO A 214 3.53 20.01 2.90
CA PRO A 214 2.33 20.57 3.52
C PRO A 214 2.65 21.03 4.95
N ASP A 215 2.08 22.15 5.35
CA ASP A 215 2.29 22.82 6.64
C ASP A 215 0.99 23.00 7.43
N THR A 216 -0.16 22.80 6.78
CA THR A 216 -1.50 22.90 7.37
C THR A 216 -2.27 21.58 7.24
N PRO A 217 -3.21 21.28 8.16
CA PRO A 217 -4.07 20.10 8.05
C PRO A 217 -4.88 20.04 6.75
N GLU A 218 -5.28 21.20 6.20
CA GLU A 218 -6.00 21.29 4.93
C GLU A 218 -5.11 20.89 3.76
N SER A 219 -3.89 21.46 3.66
CA SER A 219 -2.94 21.09 2.61
C SER A 219 -2.56 19.60 2.67
N MET A 220 -2.38 19.06 3.88
CA MET A 220 -2.13 17.64 4.10
C MET A 220 -3.32 16.78 3.65
N THR A 221 -4.55 17.16 4.01
CA THR A 221 -5.78 16.44 3.63
C THR A 221 -5.93 16.40 2.12
N ARG A 222 -5.80 17.54 1.44
CA ARG A 222 -5.89 17.62 -0.03
C ARG A 222 -4.84 16.74 -0.71
N LEU A 223 -3.60 16.79 -0.23
CA LEU A 223 -2.48 16.03 -0.79
C LEU A 223 -2.64 14.52 -0.63
N MET A 224 -3.11 14.08 0.54
CA MET A 224 -3.28 12.65 0.85
C MET A 224 -4.53 12.05 0.23
N LEU A 225 -5.61 12.83 0.10
CA LEU A 225 -6.88 12.34 -0.46
C LEU A 225 -6.85 12.22 -1.98
N TYR A 226 -6.32 13.21 -2.70
CA TYR A 226 -6.34 13.22 -4.17
C TYR A 226 -5.09 13.84 -4.82
N GLY A 227 -4.37 14.72 -4.13
CA GLY A 227 -3.18 15.38 -4.67
C GLY A 227 -3.47 16.09 -5.99
N ASP A 228 -2.57 15.97 -6.96
CA ASP A 228 -2.79 16.41 -8.34
C ASP A 228 -3.03 15.22 -9.29
N ALA A 229 -3.26 14.01 -8.75
CA ALA A 229 -3.34 12.72 -9.45
C ALA A 229 -2.11 12.32 -10.31
N SER A 230 -1.12 13.18 -10.52
CA SER A 230 0.03 12.89 -11.38
C SER A 230 0.96 11.86 -10.74
N ASN A 231 1.09 11.91 -9.42
CA ASN A 231 2.01 11.12 -8.62
C ASN A 231 1.29 10.05 -7.78
N ARG A 232 0.23 9.44 -8.34
CA ARG A 232 -0.63 8.45 -7.65
C ARG A 232 -0.94 7.28 -8.58
N TRP A 233 -1.28 6.14 -7.97
CA TRP A 233 -1.91 5.02 -8.66
C TRP A 233 -3.10 4.53 -7.84
N PHE A 234 -4.26 5.18 -8.02
CA PHE A 234 -5.43 5.02 -7.15
C PHE A 234 -6.05 3.61 -7.17
N ASP A 235 -5.72 2.81 -8.18
CA ASP A 235 -6.14 1.42 -8.29
C ASP A 235 -5.35 0.46 -7.39
N LYS A 236 -4.23 0.90 -6.82
CA LYS A 236 -3.43 0.07 -5.90
C LYS A 236 -4.21 -0.21 -4.61
N SER A 237 -4.02 -1.38 -4.02
CA SER A 237 -4.61 -1.71 -2.72
C SER A 237 -4.17 -0.75 -1.61
N ILE A 238 -2.89 -0.36 -1.64
CA ILE A 238 -2.26 0.56 -0.70
C ILE A 238 -1.27 1.40 -1.50
N GLN A 239 -1.41 2.72 -1.42
CA GLN A 239 -0.34 3.63 -1.77
C GLN A 239 0.10 4.45 -0.55
N VAL A 240 1.41 4.47 -0.31
CA VAL A 240 2.01 5.26 0.75
C VAL A 240 2.59 6.53 0.14
N ILE A 241 2.17 7.68 0.65
CA ILE A 241 2.55 8.98 0.14
C ILE A 241 3.52 9.61 1.14
N LEU A 242 4.70 10.01 0.67
CA LEU A 242 5.73 10.67 1.47
C LEU A 242 6.08 12.04 0.88
N CYS A 243 5.81 13.08 1.65
CA CYS A 243 6.15 14.46 1.35
C CYS A 243 7.65 14.72 1.59
N LYS A 244 8.16 15.80 0.99
CA LYS A 244 9.55 16.23 1.12
C LYS A 244 9.96 16.57 2.55
N ASN A 245 9.04 17.11 3.34
CA ASN A 245 9.23 17.39 4.78
C ASN A 245 9.01 16.14 5.67
N GLY A 246 8.89 14.96 5.08
CA GLY A 246 8.69 13.70 5.79
C GLY A 246 7.26 13.45 6.27
N MET A 247 6.32 14.39 6.10
CA MET A 247 4.91 14.08 6.37
C MET A 247 4.44 12.95 5.45
N MET A 248 3.60 12.07 5.97
CA MET A 248 3.19 10.90 5.19
C MET A 248 1.78 10.41 5.53
N GLY A 249 1.21 9.64 4.60
CA GLY A 249 -0.08 9.01 4.75
C GLY A 249 -0.22 7.75 3.89
N VAL A 250 -1.33 7.05 4.09
CA VAL A 250 -1.80 5.96 3.22
C VAL A 250 -3.08 6.40 2.55
N ASN A 251 -3.19 6.14 1.25
CA ASN A 251 -4.43 6.21 0.48
C ASN A 251 -4.74 4.83 -0.11
#